data_AF-A0A8B8AWN8-F1
#
_entry.id   AF-A0A8B8AWN8-F1
#
_cell.length_a   1.000
_cell.length_b   1.000
_cell.length_c   1.000
_cell.angle_alpha   90.00
_cell.angle_beta   90.00
_cell.angle_gamma   90.00
#
_symmetry.space_group_name_H-M   'P 1'
#
loop_
_entity.id
_entity.type
_entity.pdbx_description
1 polymer ?
#
loop_
_entity_poly.entity_id
_entity_poly.type
_entity_poly.pdbx_seq_one_letter_code
_entity_poly.pdbx_strand_id
1 'polypeptide(L)'
;MIILILSVFLFAGTEVQSMYLRYTYDFLVEGGSLHVIVKNVTDLSQLSYSLSFECPTNCTEKQKSLVTLQEEPLTGFTLKAGHNTVKDPLFLVIVSIRNKTAGNTLLETLRITFIDNDGEPDIEIFEGSTMEHHVDIDHPQNQPETVYTILDILDQDFQKRWRLEPFTETFKENEGGKRQMRISYIDNTVVEPPRTYLMVIKRMSTCEGIQRYYNHFSVKVINDDVIGHWSEWGAWGECSTVQPFCSRERERTCTAPSALYNAYCHGLPSETEPCECSG
;
A
#
# COMPACT_ATOMS: atom_id res chain seq x y z
N MET A 1 3.52 16.43 -3.05
CA MET A 1 3.48 16.02 -4.47
C MET A 1 4.66 16.63 -5.21
N ILE A 2 5.83 16.00 -5.14
CA ILE A 2 7.06 16.48 -5.81
C ILE A 2 7.17 15.70 -7.13
N ILE A 3 7.07 16.44 -8.24
CA ILE A 3 7.13 15.91 -9.61
C ILE A 3 8.61 15.88 -10.00
N LEU A 4 9.25 14.72 -9.98
CA LEU A 4 10.66 14.57 -10.39
C LEU A 4 10.74 14.19 -11.87
N ILE A 5 11.02 15.19 -12.71
CA ILE A 5 11.22 15.11 -14.16
C ILE A 5 12.66 14.68 -14.43
N LEU A 6 12.85 13.48 -14.97
CA LEU A 6 14.12 13.08 -15.56
C LEU A 6 13.97 13.06 -17.08
N SER A 7 14.81 13.86 -17.74
CA SER A 7 14.84 14.08 -19.18
C SER A 7 16.05 13.34 -19.75
N VAL A 8 15.85 12.39 -20.65
CA VAL A 8 16.94 11.85 -21.47
C VAL A 8 16.62 12.14 -22.93
N PHE A 9 17.46 12.94 -23.56
CA PHE A 9 17.42 13.27 -24.99
C PHE A 9 18.38 12.36 -25.74
N LEU A 10 17.93 11.73 -26.82
CA LEU A 10 18.79 11.16 -27.86
C LEU A 10 18.23 11.57 -29.23
N PHE A 11 19.10 12.16 -30.05
CA PHE A 11 18.77 12.75 -31.35
C PHE A 11 18.98 11.77 -32.51
N ALA A 12 17.96 11.59 -33.36
CA ALA A 12 18.06 11.46 -34.82
C ALA A 12 16.66 11.47 -35.49
N GLY A 13 16.43 12.32 -36.51
CA GLY A 13 15.32 12.20 -37.47
C GLY A 13 14.07 13.08 -37.25
N THR A 14 13.44 13.53 -38.33
CA THR A 14 12.47 14.66 -38.43
C THR A 14 11.00 14.35 -38.10
N GLU A 15 10.70 13.34 -37.29
CA GLU A 15 9.38 13.18 -36.67
C GLU A 15 9.54 12.87 -35.19
N VAL A 16 9.11 13.82 -34.34
CA VAL A 16 9.08 13.65 -32.90
C VAL A 16 7.81 12.87 -32.55
N GLN A 17 7.92 11.56 -32.39
CA GLN A 17 6.88 10.78 -31.72
C GLN A 17 7.48 10.15 -30.47
N SER A 18 7.57 10.96 -29.41
CA SER A 18 8.05 10.51 -28.11
C SER A 18 6.85 10.11 -27.25
N MET A 19 6.46 8.83 -27.27
CA MET A 19 5.46 8.32 -26.34
C MET A 19 6.09 8.23 -24.94
N TYR A 20 5.77 9.17 -24.06
CA TYR A 20 6.21 9.12 -22.65
C TYR A 20 5.10 8.48 -21.82
N LEU A 21 5.31 7.25 -21.36
CA LEU A 21 4.50 6.67 -20.30
C LEU A 21 5.29 6.70 -18.99
N ARG A 22 4.92 7.64 -18.11
CA ARG A 22 5.31 7.61 -16.70
C ARG A 22 4.40 6.60 -16.00
N TYR A 23 4.85 5.36 -15.84
CA TYR A 23 4.10 4.39 -15.06
C TYR A 23 4.31 4.64 -13.57
N THR A 24 3.22 4.86 -12.85
CA THR A 24 3.20 4.78 -11.38
C THR A 24 2.74 3.39 -10.92
N TYR A 25 2.09 2.62 -11.79
CA TYR A 25 1.52 1.31 -11.47
C TYR A 25 1.86 0.29 -12.56
N ASP A 26 2.64 -0.71 -12.18
CA ASP A 26 2.96 -1.91 -12.95
C ASP A 26 2.27 -3.15 -12.35
N PHE A 27 1.12 -2.93 -11.70
CA PHE A 27 0.25 -3.96 -11.17
C PHE A 27 -1.23 -3.55 -11.25
N LEU A 28 -2.12 -4.53 -11.22
CA LEU A 28 -3.56 -4.40 -11.19
C LEU A 28 -4.11 -5.38 -10.15
N VAL A 29 -4.80 -4.85 -9.14
CA VAL A 29 -5.43 -5.68 -8.12
C VAL A 29 -6.79 -6.14 -8.59
N GLU A 30 -7.15 -7.36 -8.23
CA GLU A 30 -8.49 -7.91 -8.43
C GLU A 30 -9.60 -6.97 -7.91
N GLY A 31 -10.71 -6.90 -8.65
CA GLY A 31 -11.81 -5.95 -8.42
C GLY A 31 -11.47 -4.47 -8.68
N GLY A 32 -10.21 -4.15 -8.95
CA GLY A 32 -9.73 -2.80 -9.23
C GLY A 32 -9.79 -2.41 -10.70
N SER A 33 -9.39 -1.16 -10.96
CA SER A 33 -9.22 -0.64 -12.31
C SER A 33 -7.96 0.20 -12.43
N LEU A 34 -7.28 0.09 -13.57
CA LEU A 34 -6.11 0.88 -13.89
C LEU A 34 -6.39 1.76 -15.11
N HIS A 35 -6.41 3.07 -14.90
CA HIS A 35 -6.56 4.06 -15.96
C HIS A 35 -5.19 4.41 -16.55
N VAL A 36 -5.02 4.18 -17.84
CA VAL A 36 -3.78 4.47 -18.57
C VAL A 36 -4.00 5.63 -19.52
N ILE A 37 -3.33 6.74 -19.22
CA ILE A 37 -3.35 7.94 -20.06
C ILE A 37 -2.15 7.90 -21.00
N VAL A 38 -2.41 7.90 -22.30
CA VAL A 38 -1.41 8.03 -23.35
C VAL A 38 -1.16 9.50 -23.61
N LYS A 39 0.11 9.90 -23.59
CA LYS A 39 0.54 11.28 -23.88
C LYS A 39 1.51 11.31 -25.05
N ASN A 40 1.65 12.51 -25.63
CA ASN A 40 2.59 12.82 -26.71
C ASN A 40 2.36 12.00 -28.00
N VAL A 41 1.11 11.69 -28.28
CA VAL A 41 0.66 11.16 -29.57
C VAL A 41 -0.24 12.22 -30.19
N THR A 42 0.02 12.55 -31.45
CA THR A 42 -0.68 13.61 -32.21
C THR A 42 -2.15 13.27 -32.46
N ASP A 43 -2.45 11.99 -32.70
CA ASP A 43 -3.80 11.49 -32.94
C ASP A 43 -3.97 10.11 -32.30
N LEU A 44 -4.68 10.05 -31.16
CA LEU A 44 -4.93 8.83 -30.41
C LEU A 44 -5.80 7.82 -31.18
N SER A 45 -6.61 8.27 -32.15
CA SER A 45 -7.46 7.38 -32.93
C SER A 45 -6.67 6.41 -33.83
N GLN A 46 -5.41 6.73 -34.10
CA GLN A 46 -4.47 5.89 -34.87
C GLN A 46 -3.89 4.75 -34.05
N LEU A 47 -4.11 4.73 -32.74
CA LEU A 47 -3.63 3.66 -31.87
C LEU A 47 -4.61 2.49 -31.82
N SER A 48 -4.07 1.29 -31.68
CA SER A 48 -4.79 0.07 -31.28
C SER A 48 -4.19 -0.47 -30.00
N TYR A 49 -5.05 -1.01 -29.16
CA TYR A 49 -4.66 -1.69 -27.94
C TYR A 49 -5.08 -3.15 -28.03
N SER A 50 -4.20 -4.05 -27.61
CA SER A 50 -4.51 -5.47 -27.58
C SER A 50 -4.09 -6.06 -26.24
N LEU A 51 -4.97 -6.89 -25.68
CA LEU A 51 -4.77 -7.53 -24.40
C LEU A 51 -4.29 -8.97 -24.60
N SER A 52 -3.25 -9.35 -23.88
CA SER A 52 -2.74 -10.72 -23.82
C SER A 52 -2.22 -11.02 -22.41
N PHE A 53 -1.87 -12.28 -22.14
CA PHE A 53 -1.54 -12.73 -20.79
C PHE A 53 -0.33 -13.65 -20.81
N GLU A 54 0.54 -13.52 -19.82
CA GLU A 54 1.71 -14.35 -19.62
C GLU A 54 1.65 -14.99 -18.22
N CYS A 55 1.61 -16.33 -18.17
CA CYS A 55 1.53 -17.10 -16.94
C CYS A 55 2.78 -18.00 -16.80
N PRO A 56 3.18 -18.39 -15.58
CA PRO A 56 4.36 -19.24 -15.38
C PRO A 56 4.30 -20.58 -16.15
N THR A 57 3.10 -21.12 -16.36
CA THR A 57 2.87 -22.35 -17.13
C THR A 57 1.96 -22.09 -18.32
N ASN A 58 0.63 -22.05 -18.09
CA ASN A 58 -0.38 -21.70 -19.09
C ASN A 58 -1.51 -20.95 -18.41
N CYS A 59 -1.97 -19.86 -19.04
CA CYS A 59 -3.12 -19.12 -18.54
C CYS A 59 -4.42 -19.89 -18.80
N THR A 60 -5.23 -20.04 -17.74
CA THR A 60 -6.58 -20.62 -17.84
C THR A 60 -7.55 -19.66 -18.52
N GLU A 61 -8.68 -20.16 -19.03
CA GLU A 61 -9.73 -19.32 -19.60
C GLU A 61 -10.33 -18.36 -18.56
N LYS A 62 -10.42 -18.79 -17.30
CA LYS A 62 -10.80 -17.91 -16.18
C LYS A 62 -9.86 -16.71 -16.12
N GLN A 63 -8.55 -16.93 -16.02
CA GLN A 63 -7.55 -15.85 -15.94
C GLN A 63 -7.59 -14.90 -17.15
N LYS A 64 -7.76 -15.44 -18.36
CA LYS A 64 -7.88 -14.61 -19.58
C LYS A 64 -9.14 -13.75 -19.59
N SER A 65 -10.19 -14.17 -18.87
CA SER A 65 -11.44 -13.41 -18.75
C SER A 65 -11.47 -12.44 -17.57
N LEU A 66 -10.54 -12.57 -16.61
CA LEU A 66 -10.51 -11.74 -15.40
C LEU A 66 -10.20 -10.28 -15.70
N VAL A 67 -9.41 -9.98 -16.73
CA VAL A 67 -9.06 -8.60 -17.06
C VAL A 67 -9.65 -8.23 -18.40
N THR A 68 -10.29 -7.07 -18.45
CA THR A 68 -10.84 -6.50 -19.67
C THR A 68 -10.17 -5.18 -19.98
N LEU A 69 -10.05 -4.87 -21.28
CA LEU A 69 -9.54 -3.61 -21.76
C LEU A 69 -10.69 -2.81 -22.37
N GLN A 70 -10.85 -1.58 -21.92
CA GLN A 70 -11.80 -0.62 -22.46
C GLN A 70 -11.02 0.55 -23.08
N GLU A 71 -11.14 0.75 -24.40
CA GLU A 71 -10.53 1.91 -25.06
C GLU A 71 -11.24 3.20 -24.66
N GLU A 72 -10.45 4.27 -24.48
CA GLU A 72 -10.93 5.62 -24.20
C GLU A 72 -10.37 6.56 -25.29
N PRO A 73 -11.15 6.85 -26.35
CA PRO A 73 -10.64 7.45 -27.60
C PRO A 73 -9.87 8.78 -27.46
N LEU A 74 -10.08 9.51 -26.36
CA LEU A 74 -9.50 10.83 -26.12
C LEU A 74 -8.32 10.80 -25.14
N THR A 75 -8.08 9.69 -24.44
CA THR A 75 -7.15 9.64 -23.30
C THR A 75 -6.24 8.43 -23.33
N GLY A 76 -6.71 7.27 -23.77
CA GLY A 76 -5.95 6.02 -23.73
C GLY A 76 -6.86 4.82 -23.55
N PHE A 77 -6.72 4.11 -22.43
CA PHE A 77 -7.55 2.95 -22.10
C PHE A 77 -7.61 2.69 -20.61
N THR A 78 -8.61 1.90 -20.20
CA THR A 78 -8.79 1.44 -18.84
C THR A 78 -8.76 -0.08 -18.80
N LEU A 79 -7.94 -0.64 -17.91
CA LEU A 79 -8.02 -2.05 -17.55
C LEU A 79 -8.95 -2.21 -16.35
N LYS A 80 -9.85 -3.18 -16.43
CA LYS A 80 -10.74 -3.55 -15.32
C LYS A 80 -10.50 -4.99 -14.94
N ALA A 81 -10.19 -5.23 -13.68
CA ALA A 81 -10.15 -6.56 -13.10
C ALA A 81 -11.55 -6.93 -12.61
N GLY A 82 -12.01 -8.12 -12.97
CA GLY A 82 -13.14 -8.78 -12.33
C GLY A 82 -12.83 -9.06 -10.87
N HIS A 83 -13.85 -9.44 -10.12
CA HIS A 83 -13.72 -9.83 -8.72
C HIS A 83 -14.34 -11.22 -8.52
N ASN A 84 -13.64 -12.05 -7.76
CA ASN A 84 -14.12 -13.35 -7.34
C ASN A 84 -13.73 -13.63 -5.87
N THR A 85 -13.70 -14.91 -5.47
CA THR A 85 -13.43 -15.33 -4.08
C THR A 85 -12.42 -16.49 -4.03
N VAL A 86 -11.72 -16.73 -5.14
CA VAL A 86 -10.87 -17.88 -5.35
C VAL A 86 -9.50 -17.37 -5.71
N LYS A 87 -8.53 -17.69 -4.84
CA LYS A 87 -7.13 -17.35 -5.02
C LYS A 87 -6.60 -17.78 -6.40
N ASP A 88 -6.40 -16.82 -7.29
CA ASP A 88 -5.84 -16.99 -8.61
C ASP A 88 -4.31 -16.88 -8.59
N PRO A 89 -3.57 -17.73 -9.34
CA PRO A 89 -2.11 -17.68 -9.33
C PRO A 89 -1.60 -16.44 -10.08
N LEU A 90 -0.46 -15.90 -9.65
CA LEU A 90 0.18 -14.72 -10.23
C LEU A 90 0.37 -14.84 -11.75
N PHE A 91 -0.02 -13.81 -12.51
CA PHE A 91 0.20 -13.71 -13.95
C PHE A 91 0.43 -12.25 -14.38
N LEU A 92 0.99 -12.07 -15.57
CA LEU A 92 1.17 -10.77 -16.19
C LEU A 92 0.04 -10.49 -17.19
N VAL A 93 -0.52 -9.29 -17.08
CA VAL A 93 -1.37 -8.65 -18.08
C VAL A 93 -0.47 -7.87 -19.02
N ILE A 94 -0.54 -8.21 -20.31
CA ILE A 94 0.29 -7.62 -21.35
C ILE A 94 -0.60 -6.78 -22.25
N VAL A 95 -0.31 -5.48 -22.32
CA VAL A 95 -1.00 -4.57 -23.25
C VAL A 95 -0.04 -4.13 -24.35
N SER A 96 -0.28 -4.58 -25.57
CA SER A 96 0.48 -4.13 -26.74
C SER A 96 -0.21 -2.93 -27.36
N ILE A 97 0.55 -1.84 -27.48
CA ILE A 97 0.11 -0.59 -28.11
C ILE A 97 0.70 -0.53 -29.51
N ARG A 98 -0.16 -0.43 -30.52
CA ARG A 98 0.24 -0.51 -31.93
C ARG A 98 -0.28 0.68 -32.73
N ASN A 99 0.46 1.06 -33.77
CA ASN A 99 0.01 2.07 -34.73
C ASN A 99 -0.78 1.40 -35.87
N LYS A 100 -2.09 1.66 -35.95
CA LYS A 100 -3.00 1.13 -36.98
C LYS A 100 -2.62 1.64 -38.38
N THR A 101 -2.17 2.88 -38.51
CA THR A 101 -1.91 3.52 -39.82
C THR A 101 -0.54 3.17 -40.39
N ALA A 102 0.40 2.76 -39.54
CA ALA A 102 1.74 2.33 -39.93
C ALA A 102 1.87 0.80 -40.05
N GLY A 103 0.86 0.10 -40.57
CA GLY A 103 0.92 -1.35 -40.78
C GLY A 103 0.87 -2.19 -39.49
N ASN A 104 0.18 -1.69 -38.45
CA ASN A 104 0.02 -2.35 -37.15
C ASN A 104 1.36 -2.60 -36.40
N THR A 105 2.31 -1.67 -36.56
CA THR A 105 3.62 -1.71 -35.90
C THR A 105 3.47 -1.60 -34.39
N LEU A 106 4.25 -2.40 -33.65
CA LEU A 106 4.31 -2.34 -32.20
C LEU A 106 5.09 -1.10 -31.77
N LEU A 107 4.45 -0.24 -30.98
CA LEU A 107 5.06 0.96 -30.43
C LEU A 107 5.60 0.69 -29.02
N GLU A 108 4.78 0.09 -28.17
CA GLU A 108 5.10 -0.11 -26.75
C GLU A 108 4.39 -1.35 -26.20
N THR A 109 4.97 -1.96 -25.16
CA THR A 109 4.36 -3.09 -24.45
C THR A 109 4.33 -2.84 -22.96
N LEU A 110 3.12 -2.83 -22.39
CA LEU A 110 2.92 -2.71 -20.96
C LEU A 110 2.94 -4.09 -20.35
N ARG A 111 3.71 -4.26 -19.28
CA ARG A 111 3.71 -5.46 -18.44
C ARG A 111 3.16 -5.09 -17.07
N ILE A 112 2.01 -5.64 -16.74
CA ILE A 112 1.26 -5.29 -15.52
C ILE A 112 1.06 -6.57 -14.73
N THR A 113 1.49 -6.59 -13.48
CA THR A 113 1.33 -7.74 -12.59
C THR A 113 -0.09 -7.81 -12.07
N PHE A 114 -0.83 -8.88 -12.35
CA PHE A 114 -2.12 -9.10 -11.71
C PHE A 114 -1.91 -9.57 -10.27
N ILE A 115 -2.58 -8.92 -9.32
CA ILE A 115 -2.52 -9.27 -7.90
C ILE A 115 -3.91 -9.72 -7.47
N ASP A 116 -3.99 -10.99 -7.10
CA ASP A 116 -5.15 -11.57 -6.43
C ASP A 116 -5.10 -11.20 -4.94
N ASN A 117 -6.24 -10.77 -4.40
CA ASN A 117 -6.35 -10.36 -3.00
C ASN A 117 -7.27 -11.30 -2.19
N ASP A 118 -7.44 -12.52 -2.68
CA ASP A 118 -8.26 -13.55 -2.06
C ASP A 118 -7.43 -14.56 -1.24
N GLY A 119 -8.11 -15.23 -0.32
CA GLY A 119 -7.57 -16.30 0.51
C GLY A 119 -7.14 -15.88 1.90
N GLU A 120 -6.42 -16.78 2.57
CA GLU A 120 -5.91 -16.54 3.93
C GLU A 120 -4.78 -15.50 3.91
N PRO A 121 -4.72 -14.63 4.93
CA PRO A 121 -3.68 -13.61 5.02
C PRO A 121 -2.31 -14.24 5.17
N ASP A 122 -1.29 -13.63 4.56
CA ASP A 122 0.09 -14.07 4.71
C ASP A 122 0.63 -13.77 6.12
N ILE A 123 0.14 -12.68 6.72
CA ILE A 123 0.51 -12.24 8.07
C ILE A 123 -0.77 -11.88 8.85
N GLU A 124 -0.90 -12.39 10.07
CA GLU A 124 -1.89 -11.90 11.03
C GLU A 124 -1.18 -11.10 12.12
N ILE A 125 -1.64 -9.87 12.35
CA ILE A 125 -1.14 -8.98 13.40
C ILE A 125 -2.27 -8.73 14.38
N PHE A 126 -1.98 -8.94 15.67
CA PHE A 126 -2.83 -8.47 16.75
C PHE A 126 -2.37 -7.08 17.15
N GLU A 127 -3.29 -6.12 17.17
CA GLU A 127 -3.03 -4.79 17.73
C GLU A 127 -2.55 -4.94 19.19
N GLY A 128 -1.73 -4.04 19.72
CA GLY A 128 -1.16 -4.17 21.08
C GLY A 128 -0.15 -5.31 21.32
N SER A 129 0.04 -6.25 20.37
CA SER A 129 1.00 -7.35 20.49
C SER A 129 2.44 -6.89 20.29
N THR A 130 3.38 -7.48 21.04
CA THR A 130 4.83 -7.29 20.85
C THR A 130 5.43 -8.27 19.83
N MET A 131 4.59 -9.01 19.08
CA MET A 131 5.08 -9.95 18.07
C MET A 131 5.76 -9.20 16.93
N GLU A 132 6.96 -9.65 16.57
CA GLU A 132 7.74 -9.06 15.48
C GLU A 132 7.44 -9.79 14.16
N HIS A 133 6.94 -9.05 13.18
CA HIS A 133 6.67 -9.57 11.85
C HIS A 133 7.75 -9.09 10.87
N HIS A 134 8.32 -10.04 10.13
CA HIS A 134 9.41 -9.79 9.20
C HIS A 134 9.00 -10.17 7.79
N VAL A 135 9.42 -9.35 6.82
CA VAL A 135 9.21 -9.55 5.39
C VAL A 135 10.56 -9.79 4.76
N ASP A 136 10.73 -10.97 4.16
CA ASP A 136 11.97 -11.36 3.50
C ASP A 136 12.12 -10.70 2.12
N ILE A 137 13.31 -10.19 1.84
CA ILE A 137 13.75 -9.74 0.53
C ILE A 137 14.89 -10.63 0.08
N ASP A 138 14.71 -11.30 -1.06
CA ASP A 138 15.74 -12.06 -1.73
C ASP A 138 16.22 -11.30 -2.98
N HIS A 139 17.44 -10.77 -2.89
CA HIS A 139 18.05 -9.99 -3.96
C HIS A 139 19.09 -10.82 -4.72
N PRO A 140 18.94 -10.98 -6.05
CA PRO A 140 19.91 -11.74 -6.84
C PRO A 140 21.26 -11.02 -6.91
N GLN A 141 22.34 -11.79 -7.05
CA GLN A 141 23.68 -11.23 -7.27
C GLN A 141 23.81 -10.57 -8.65
N ASN A 142 24.87 -9.77 -8.81
CA ASN A 142 25.22 -9.09 -10.07
C ASN A 142 24.12 -8.15 -10.59
N GLN A 143 23.45 -7.46 -9.68
CA GLN A 143 22.47 -6.42 -10.00
C GLN A 143 23.06 -5.02 -9.76
N PRO A 144 22.54 -3.99 -10.43
CA PRO A 144 22.82 -2.61 -10.04
C PRO A 144 22.33 -2.34 -8.61
N GLU A 145 22.84 -1.25 -8.01
CA GLU A 145 22.34 -0.81 -6.70
C GLU A 145 20.81 -0.69 -6.74
N THR A 146 20.15 -1.39 -5.82
CA THR A 146 18.70 -1.57 -5.81
C THR A 146 18.14 -1.25 -4.44
N VAL A 147 17.13 -0.39 -4.43
CA VAL A 147 16.39 0.00 -3.23
C VAL A 147 15.02 -0.68 -3.23
N TYR A 148 14.67 -1.30 -2.12
CA TYR A 148 13.38 -1.93 -1.86
C TYR A 148 12.55 -1.09 -0.88
N THR A 149 11.25 -1.04 -1.11
CA THR A 149 10.32 -0.26 -0.28
C THR A 149 8.98 -0.98 -0.20
N ILE A 150 8.38 -1.01 0.99
CA ILE A 150 7.04 -1.54 1.22
C ILE A 150 6.05 -0.37 1.23
N LEU A 151 4.92 -0.53 0.55
CA LEU A 151 3.87 0.48 0.42
C LEU A 151 2.50 -0.17 0.64
N ASP A 152 1.61 0.53 1.34
CA ASP A 152 0.17 0.25 1.28
C ASP A 152 -0.40 0.95 0.03
N ILE A 153 -1.04 0.18 -0.84
CA ILE A 153 -1.53 0.70 -2.12
C ILE A 153 -2.78 1.57 -1.97
N LEU A 154 -3.51 1.45 -0.86
CA LEU A 154 -4.77 2.14 -0.62
C LEU A 154 -4.60 3.41 0.24
N ASP A 155 -3.45 3.58 0.89
CA ASP A 155 -3.19 4.70 1.79
C ASP A 155 -1.86 5.43 1.45
N GLN A 156 -1.97 6.66 0.96
CA GLN A 156 -0.80 7.49 0.64
C GLN A 156 -0.06 7.99 1.89
N ASP A 157 -0.72 7.97 3.06
CA ASP A 157 -0.15 8.33 4.36
C ASP A 157 -0.03 7.10 5.28
N PHE A 158 0.17 5.91 4.70
CA PHE A 158 0.15 4.64 5.44
C PHE A 158 1.12 4.59 6.63
N GLN A 159 2.18 5.41 6.63
CA GLN A 159 3.08 5.60 7.77
C GLN A 159 2.38 6.07 9.06
N LYS A 160 1.12 6.57 8.98
CA LYS A 160 0.28 6.85 10.14
C LYS A 160 -0.19 5.58 10.85
N ARG A 161 -0.34 4.47 10.11
CA ARG A 161 -0.85 3.18 10.58
C ARG A 161 0.25 2.12 10.69
N TRP A 162 1.37 2.31 9.99
CA TRP A 162 2.42 1.31 9.85
C TRP A 162 3.78 1.85 10.25
N ARG A 163 4.51 1.07 11.04
CA ARG A 163 5.94 1.26 11.29
C ARG A 163 6.72 0.24 10.47
N LEU A 164 7.69 0.73 9.69
CA LEU A 164 8.58 -0.07 8.86
C LEU A 164 10.04 0.14 9.31
N GLU A 165 10.74 -0.94 9.61
CA GLU A 165 12.12 -0.89 10.11
C GLU A 165 13.03 -1.90 9.38
N PRO A 166 14.01 -1.43 8.60
CA PRO A 166 14.16 -0.05 8.16
C PRO A 166 13.02 0.35 7.19
N PHE A 167 12.86 1.65 6.96
CA PHE A 167 11.86 2.15 6.01
C PHE A 167 12.14 1.71 4.56
N THR A 168 13.40 1.53 4.21
CA THR A 168 13.87 1.07 2.90
C THR A 168 15.05 0.14 3.07
N GLU A 169 15.17 -0.86 2.21
CA GLU A 169 16.32 -1.76 2.17
C GLU A 169 17.14 -1.57 0.90
N THR A 170 18.46 -1.35 1.04
CA THR A 170 19.34 -1.05 -0.09
C THR A 170 20.44 -2.10 -0.24
N PHE A 171 20.47 -2.76 -1.38
CA PHE A 171 21.57 -3.62 -1.81
C PHE A 171 22.50 -2.81 -2.71
N LYS A 172 23.81 -2.83 -2.40
CA LYS A 172 24.83 -2.17 -3.22
C LYS A 172 24.99 -2.91 -4.55
N GLU A 173 25.63 -2.25 -5.51
CA GLU A 173 25.96 -2.87 -6.79
C GLU A 173 26.70 -4.21 -6.61
N ASN A 174 26.22 -5.24 -7.31
CA ASN A 174 26.67 -6.64 -7.26
C ASN A 174 26.50 -7.35 -5.91
N GLU A 175 25.94 -6.70 -4.89
CA GLU A 175 25.52 -7.35 -3.67
C GLU A 175 24.33 -8.27 -3.96
N GLY A 176 24.23 -9.40 -3.27
CA GLY A 176 23.07 -10.27 -3.31
C GLY A 176 22.89 -10.95 -1.97
N GLY A 177 21.75 -11.62 -1.79
CA GLY A 177 21.42 -12.32 -0.57
C GLY A 177 20.08 -11.91 0.00
N LYS A 178 19.85 -12.30 1.26
CA LYS A 178 18.57 -12.14 1.94
C LYS A 178 18.66 -11.09 3.03
N ARG A 179 17.67 -10.22 3.09
CA ARG A 179 17.46 -9.25 4.17
C ARG A 179 16.01 -9.25 4.61
N GLN A 180 15.75 -8.68 5.79
CA GLN A 180 14.43 -8.62 6.37
C GLN A 180 14.05 -7.18 6.69
N MET A 181 12.83 -6.81 6.34
CA MET A 181 12.19 -5.60 6.82
C MET A 181 11.17 -5.97 7.89
N ARG A 182 11.19 -5.27 9.01
CA ARG A 182 10.18 -5.41 10.05
C ARG A 182 8.97 -4.55 9.71
N ILE A 183 7.79 -5.13 9.86
CA ILE A 183 6.51 -4.43 9.77
C ILE A 183 5.77 -4.53 11.09
N SER A 184 5.21 -3.42 11.54
CA SER A 184 4.37 -3.37 12.72
C SER A 184 3.18 -2.46 12.48
N TYR A 185 2.02 -2.87 12.96
CA TYR A 185 0.85 -2.01 12.97
C TYR A 185 0.95 -1.06 14.18
N ILE A 186 0.68 0.23 13.95
CA ILE A 186 0.70 1.23 15.02
C ILE A 186 -0.59 1.05 15.80
N ASP A 187 -0.42 0.47 16.97
CA ASP A 187 -1.47 0.33 17.97
C ASP A 187 -2.11 1.69 18.27
N ASN A 188 -3.43 1.73 18.16
CA ASN A 188 -4.24 2.87 18.48
C ASN A 188 -5.38 2.46 19.39
N THR A 189 -5.92 3.44 20.09
CA THR A 189 -6.96 3.23 21.09
C THR A 189 -8.36 2.96 20.51
N VAL A 190 -8.52 2.85 19.20
CA VAL A 190 -9.84 2.72 18.56
C VAL A 190 -10.10 1.26 18.21
N VAL A 191 -11.15 0.70 18.82
CA VAL A 191 -11.63 -0.65 18.47
C VAL A 191 -12.21 -0.64 17.06
N GLU A 192 -11.44 -1.17 16.11
CA GLU A 192 -11.85 -1.35 14.71
C GLU A 192 -12.15 -2.82 14.42
N PRO A 193 -13.11 -3.14 13.51
CA PRO A 193 -13.28 -4.51 13.05
C PRO A 193 -11.99 -4.99 12.35
N PRO A 194 -11.72 -6.31 12.30
CA PRO A 194 -10.56 -6.83 11.59
C PRO A 194 -10.53 -6.35 10.14
N ARG A 195 -9.36 -5.92 9.68
CA ARG A 195 -9.14 -5.43 8.32
C ARG A 195 -7.97 -6.14 7.67
N THR A 196 -8.14 -6.48 6.41
CA THR A 196 -7.06 -7.00 5.57
C THR A 196 -6.51 -5.89 4.70
N TYR A 197 -5.19 -5.71 4.75
CA TYR A 197 -4.43 -4.78 3.95
C TYR A 197 -3.63 -5.56 2.91
N LEU A 198 -3.50 -5.00 1.71
CA LEU A 198 -2.66 -5.55 0.66
C LEU A 198 -1.42 -4.68 0.52
N MET A 199 -0.28 -5.23 0.93
CA MET A 199 1.01 -4.57 0.88
C MET A 199 1.76 -4.94 -0.40
N VAL A 200 2.40 -3.96 -1.02
CA VAL A 200 3.23 -4.18 -2.21
C VAL A 200 4.67 -3.76 -1.91
N ILE A 201 5.59 -4.64 -2.28
CA ILE A 201 7.03 -4.38 -2.26
C ILE A 201 7.44 -3.90 -3.66
N LYS A 202 8.01 -2.70 -3.70
CA LYS A 202 8.63 -2.12 -4.89
C LYS A 202 10.14 -2.24 -4.81
N ARG A 203 10.78 -2.39 -5.96
CA ARG A 203 12.23 -2.24 -6.14
C ARG A 203 12.53 -1.11 -7.13
N MET A 204 13.60 -0.39 -6.91
CA MET A 204 14.11 0.62 -7.83
C MET A 204 15.60 0.40 -8.04
N SER A 205 15.97 0.08 -9.28
CA SER A 205 17.36 0.06 -9.70
C SER A 205 17.82 1.49 -10.02
N THR A 206 19.02 1.85 -9.56
CA THR A 206 19.65 3.14 -9.89
C THR A 206 19.90 3.32 -11.39
N CYS A 207 20.06 2.24 -12.15
CA CYS A 207 20.21 2.31 -13.61
C CYS A 207 18.90 2.61 -14.33
N GLU A 208 17.77 2.12 -13.81
CA GLU A 208 16.47 2.25 -14.48
C GLU A 208 15.74 3.53 -14.05
N GLY A 209 15.96 3.97 -12.81
CA GLY A 209 15.33 5.17 -12.26
C GLY A 209 13.80 5.08 -12.14
N ILE A 210 13.25 3.87 -12.19
CA ILE A 210 11.81 3.59 -12.14
C ILE A 210 11.55 2.50 -11.09
N GLN A 211 10.53 2.72 -10.25
CA GLN A 211 10.06 1.71 -9.29
C GLN A 211 9.25 0.62 -10.01
N ARG A 212 9.56 -0.64 -9.71
CA ARG A 212 8.84 -1.81 -10.22
C ARG A 212 8.34 -2.71 -9.10
N TYR A 213 7.23 -3.39 -9.34
CA TYR A 213 6.74 -4.50 -8.54
C TYR A 213 7.84 -5.54 -8.34
N TYR A 214 8.00 -5.95 -7.09
CA TYR A 214 8.86 -7.06 -6.70
C TYR A 214 8.03 -8.21 -6.13
N ASN A 215 7.22 -7.91 -5.11
CA ASN A 215 6.34 -8.88 -4.47
C ASN A 215 5.14 -8.18 -3.82
N HIS A 216 4.16 -8.93 -3.34
CA HIS A 216 3.09 -8.46 -2.46
C HIS A 216 2.83 -9.45 -1.34
N PHE A 217 2.10 -9.02 -0.32
CA PHE A 217 1.61 -9.86 0.75
C PHE A 217 0.39 -9.21 1.40
N SER A 218 -0.46 -10.03 1.98
CA SER A 218 -1.67 -9.63 2.68
C SER A 218 -1.43 -9.63 4.19
N VAL A 219 -1.89 -8.59 4.87
CA VAL A 219 -1.80 -8.48 6.33
C VAL A 219 -3.18 -8.29 6.90
N LYS A 220 -3.62 -9.21 7.74
CA LYS A 220 -4.86 -9.06 8.50
C LYS A 220 -4.53 -8.53 9.88
N VAL A 221 -5.06 -7.34 10.17
CA VAL A 221 -4.95 -6.72 11.48
C VAL A 221 -6.22 -7.03 12.26
N ILE A 222 -6.04 -7.61 13.43
CA ILE A 222 -7.09 -7.95 14.37
C ILE A 222 -6.88 -7.07 15.59
N ASN A 223 -7.83 -6.18 15.85
CA ASN A 223 -7.83 -5.43 17.10
C ASN A 223 -8.21 -6.40 18.24
N ASP A 224 -7.35 -6.51 19.25
CA ASP A 224 -7.54 -7.37 20.41
C ASP A 224 -7.97 -6.58 21.67
N ASP A 225 -8.24 -5.29 21.52
CA ASP A 225 -8.73 -4.45 22.60
C ASP A 225 -10.11 -4.93 23.04
N VAL A 226 -10.22 -5.32 24.31
CA VAL A 226 -11.51 -5.61 24.92
C VAL A 226 -12.15 -4.29 25.30
N ILE A 227 -13.36 -4.00 24.82
CA ILE A 227 -14.10 -2.83 25.28
C ILE A 227 -14.31 -2.94 26.79
N GLY A 228 -13.63 -2.06 27.52
CA GLY A 228 -13.78 -1.88 28.94
C GLY A 228 -14.92 -0.94 29.27
N HIS A 229 -15.41 -1.05 30.50
CA HIS A 229 -16.32 -0.10 31.12
C HIS A 229 -15.56 0.73 32.15
N TRP A 230 -15.77 2.03 32.09
CA TRP A 230 -15.34 2.92 33.16
C TRP A 230 -16.05 2.55 34.46
N SER A 231 -15.29 2.52 35.55
CA SER A 231 -15.87 2.62 36.88
C SER A 231 -16.59 3.96 37.01
N GLU A 232 -17.45 4.06 38.02
CA GLU A 232 -17.87 5.37 38.51
C GLU A 232 -16.65 6.24 38.85
N TRP A 233 -16.81 7.55 38.72
CA TRP A 233 -15.79 8.50 39.12
C TRP A 233 -15.54 8.41 40.63
N GLY A 234 -14.26 8.42 41.00
CA GLY A 234 -13.83 8.61 42.38
C GLY A 234 -14.27 9.98 42.92
N ALA A 235 -14.15 10.14 44.23
CA ALA A 235 -14.38 11.43 44.87
C ALA A 235 -13.35 12.45 44.36
N TRP A 236 -13.76 13.73 44.33
CA TRP A 236 -12.83 14.83 44.07
C TRP A 236 -11.75 14.90 45.16
N GLY A 237 -10.50 15.07 44.76
CA GLY A 237 -9.40 15.36 45.65
C GLY A 237 -9.52 16.73 46.33
N GLU A 238 -8.60 17.00 47.26
CA GLU A 238 -8.50 18.30 47.89
C GLU A 238 -8.13 19.38 46.88
N CYS A 239 -8.59 20.61 47.13
CA CYS A 239 -8.28 21.74 46.27
C CYS A 239 -6.80 22.12 46.41
N SER A 240 -6.10 22.28 45.29
CA SER A 240 -4.70 22.69 45.32
C SER A 240 -4.53 24.09 45.94
N THR A 241 -3.33 24.38 46.46
CA THR A 241 -3.03 25.64 47.17
C THR A 241 -2.35 26.68 46.27
N VAL A 242 -2.30 26.44 44.96
CA VAL A 242 -1.61 27.30 44.00
C VAL A 242 -2.51 28.48 43.59
N GLN A 243 -2.48 29.53 44.40
CA GLN A 243 -3.23 30.76 44.10
C GLN A 243 -2.66 31.51 42.88
N PRO A 244 -3.51 32.09 42.00
CA PRO A 244 -4.99 32.12 42.03
C PRO A 244 -5.66 30.96 41.27
N PHE A 245 -4.92 29.93 40.85
CA PHE A 245 -5.37 28.87 39.94
C PHE A 245 -5.52 27.52 40.66
N CYS A 246 -6.33 27.49 41.71
CA CYS A 246 -6.57 26.28 42.46
C CYS A 246 -7.49 25.32 41.68
N SER A 247 -7.17 24.04 41.74
CA SER A 247 -7.86 22.98 41.00
C SER A 247 -7.87 21.68 41.80
N ARG A 248 -8.85 20.83 41.52
CA ARG A 248 -9.00 19.49 42.10
C ARG A 248 -9.17 18.47 40.99
N GLU A 249 -8.68 17.28 41.25
CA GLU A 249 -8.70 16.16 40.31
C GLU A 249 -9.55 15.02 40.86
N ARG A 250 -10.22 14.27 39.99
CA ARG A 250 -10.84 12.99 40.29
C ARG A 250 -10.42 11.96 39.26
N GLU A 251 -10.40 10.70 39.67
CA GLU A 251 -9.95 9.59 38.82
C GLU A 251 -11.05 8.53 38.69
N ARG A 252 -10.96 7.72 37.63
CA ARG A 252 -11.78 6.52 37.41
C ARG A 252 -10.89 5.43 36.81
N THR A 253 -11.32 4.18 36.95
CA THR A 253 -10.56 3.01 36.47
C THR A 253 -11.29 2.35 35.30
N CYS A 254 -10.53 1.83 34.33
CA CYS A 254 -11.10 1.05 33.22
C CYS A 254 -11.13 -0.43 33.59
N THR A 255 -12.28 -1.09 33.47
CA THR A 255 -12.47 -2.50 33.82
C THR A 255 -13.04 -3.29 32.65
N ALA A 256 -12.48 -4.47 32.34
CA ALA A 256 -13.04 -5.37 31.32
C ALA A 256 -14.00 -6.41 31.94
N PRO A 257 -15.00 -6.91 31.19
CA PRO A 257 -15.86 -8.02 31.63
C PRO A 257 -15.11 -9.35 31.91
N SER A 258 -13.86 -9.47 31.45
CA SER A 258 -12.99 -10.64 31.61
C SER A 258 -11.66 -10.26 32.25
N ALA A 259 -10.97 -11.21 32.88
CA ALA A 259 -9.61 -11.07 33.43
C ALA A 259 -8.51 -10.90 32.36
N LEU A 260 -8.85 -10.37 31.18
CA LEU A 260 -7.91 -10.00 30.13
C LEU A 260 -7.36 -8.62 30.48
N TYR A 261 -6.04 -8.49 30.43
CA TYR A 261 -5.31 -7.31 30.90
C TYR A 261 -5.44 -6.08 29.97
N ASN A 262 -6.06 -6.24 28.79
CA ASN A 262 -6.03 -5.26 27.68
C ASN A 262 -7.42 -4.62 27.49
N ALA A 263 -7.94 -3.95 28.52
CA ALA A 263 -9.23 -3.29 28.46
C ALA A 263 -9.09 -1.85 27.94
N TYR A 264 -9.84 -1.49 26.91
CA TYR A 264 -9.90 -0.12 26.39
C TYR A 264 -11.19 0.60 26.79
N CYS A 265 -11.08 1.78 27.41
CA CYS A 265 -12.23 2.63 27.75
C CYS A 265 -12.11 4.02 27.10
N HIS A 266 -13.19 4.49 26.46
CA HIS A 266 -13.20 5.77 25.76
C HIS A 266 -13.28 6.98 26.72
N GLY A 267 -12.29 7.87 26.66
CA GLY A 267 -12.20 9.10 27.47
C GLY A 267 -10.98 9.11 28.41
N LEU A 268 -10.82 10.17 29.21
CA LEU A 268 -9.66 10.29 30.12
C LEU A 268 -9.89 9.51 31.43
N PRO A 269 -8.83 8.96 32.05
CA PRO A 269 -8.90 8.31 33.36
C PRO A 269 -9.00 9.32 34.51
N SER A 270 -8.66 10.58 34.26
CA SER A 270 -8.78 11.66 35.23
C SER A 270 -9.47 12.89 34.63
N GLU A 271 -10.07 13.67 35.51
CA GLU A 271 -10.71 14.95 35.20
C GLU A 271 -10.29 15.98 36.22
N THR A 272 -10.03 17.21 35.76
CA THR A 272 -9.62 18.34 36.58
C THR A 272 -10.64 19.46 36.46
N GLU A 273 -11.00 20.06 37.60
CA GLU A 273 -11.85 21.25 37.61
C GLU A 273 -11.31 22.35 38.54
N PRO A 274 -11.65 23.63 38.29
CA PRO A 274 -11.32 24.72 39.19
C PRO A 274 -12.01 24.57 40.55
N CYS A 275 -11.35 25.03 41.62
CA CYS A 275 -11.93 25.05 42.97
C CYS A 275 -11.47 26.28 43.76
N GLU A 276 -12.15 26.55 44.88
CA GLU A 276 -11.79 27.64 45.78
C GLU A 276 -10.49 27.33 46.52
N CYS A 277 -9.48 28.17 46.35
CA CYS A 277 -8.24 28.08 47.09
C CYS A 277 -8.52 28.08 48.58
N SER A 278 -8.17 26.99 49.26
CA SER A 278 -8.24 26.94 50.72
C SER A 278 -7.27 27.97 51.28
N GLY A 279 -7.81 29.03 51.89
CA GLY A 279 -7.07 30.19 52.40
C GLY A 279 -6.49 29.99 53.78
#